data_AF-A0A9E4R6J5-F1
#
_entry.id   AF-A0A9E4R6J5-F1
#
_cell.length_a   1.000
_cell.length_b   1.000
_cell.length_c   1.000
_cell.angle_alpha   90.00
_cell.angle_beta   90.00
_cell.angle_gamma   90.00
#
_symmetry.space_group_name_H-M   'P 1'
#
loop_
_entity.id
_entity.type
_entity.pdbx_description
1 polymer ?
#
loop_
_entity_poly.entity_id
_entity_poly.type
_entity_poly.pdbx_seq_one_letter_code
_entity_poly.pdbx_strand_id
1 'polypeptide(L)'
;PLLEALFELIAGRATDNPRETARLLLGTRFPLEGMILAQPEAAALLFKSDIDVALALVKDSDSLLAPPWRIMYRLIKADPDLAAGLLAEFHRRGETALVAESLGYLAYDKDRLERSPQLPISLEEDGHFLGALFRAEGAEWLEARIGESVKLFRQRVEAVEVSPDFLERYRETLEFAAAFLSDGETRTGLTGVIRRAFGLS
;
A
#
# COMPACT_ATOMS: atom_id res chain seq x y z
N PRO A 1 18.58 17.87 7.14
CA PRO A 1 19.57 18.46 6.21
C PRO A 1 20.19 17.45 5.23
N LEU A 2 20.95 16.43 5.68
CA LEU A 2 21.66 15.53 4.73
C LEU A 2 20.70 14.63 3.93
N LEU A 3 19.74 13.99 4.60
CA LEU A 3 18.76 13.12 3.93
C LEU A 3 17.86 13.89 2.97
N GLU A 4 17.48 15.10 3.35
CA GLU A 4 16.66 16.00 2.55
C GLU A 4 17.38 16.39 1.25
N ALA A 5 18.62 16.86 1.34
CA ALA A 5 19.43 17.15 0.15
C ALA A 5 19.69 15.89 -0.72
N LEU A 6 19.83 14.72 -0.09
CA LEU A 6 19.93 13.46 -0.81
C LEU A 6 18.63 13.13 -1.55
N PHE A 7 17.47 13.33 -0.93
CA PHE A 7 16.17 13.12 -1.56
C PHE A 7 15.94 14.09 -2.72
N GLU A 8 16.28 15.37 -2.56
CA GLU A 8 16.23 16.37 -3.64
C GLU A 8 17.14 16.00 -4.82
N LEU A 9 18.36 15.54 -4.54
CA LEU A 9 19.29 15.09 -5.59
C LEU A 9 18.73 13.91 -6.37
N ILE A 10 18.20 12.90 -5.67
CA ILE A 10 17.59 11.73 -6.29
C ILE A 10 16.32 12.13 -7.04
N ALA A 11 15.51 13.05 -6.52
CA ALA A 11 14.32 13.55 -7.18
C ALA A 11 14.63 14.28 -8.50
N GLY A 12 15.67 15.13 -8.49
CA GLY A 12 16.17 15.79 -9.70
C GLY A 12 16.59 14.77 -10.76
N ARG A 13 17.40 13.77 -10.36
CA ARG A 13 17.82 12.69 -11.28
C ARG A 13 16.65 11.82 -11.76
N ALA A 14 15.65 11.58 -10.91
CA ALA A 14 14.47 10.80 -11.25
C ALA A 14 13.63 11.48 -12.34
N THR A 15 13.58 12.82 -12.33
CA THR A 15 12.90 13.59 -13.39
C THR A 15 13.58 13.41 -14.74
N ASP A 16 14.91 13.44 -14.77
CA ASP A 16 15.67 13.36 -16.03
C ASP A 16 15.83 11.91 -16.53
N ASN A 17 16.17 10.99 -15.64
CA ASN A 17 16.52 9.60 -15.96
C ASN A 17 15.98 8.64 -14.88
N PRO A 18 14.66 8.42 -14.81
CA PRO A 18 14.03 7.66 -13.73
C PRO A 18 14.50 6.21 -13.66
N ARG A 19 14.61 5.54 -14.82
CA ARG A 19 15.03 4.13 -14.89
C ARG A 19 16.45 3.91 -14.43
N GLU A 20 17.38 4.75 -14.88
CA GLU A 20 18.78 4.65 -14.46
C GLU A 20 18.91 4.94 -12.97
N THR A 21 18.21 5.98 -12.49
CA THR A 21 18.20 6.34 -11.08
C THR A 21 17.63 5.21 -10.22
N ALA A 22 16.53 4.58 -10.61
CA ALA A 22 15.96 3.45 -9.89
C ALA A 22 16.95 2.27 -9.80
N ARG A 23 17.68 1.98 -10.89
CA ARG A 23 18.72 0.93 -10.90
C ARG A 23 19.91 1.25 -10.01
N LEU A 24 20.30 2.52 -9.91
CA LEU A 24 21.37 2.95 -9.00
C LEU A 24 21.01 2.75 -7.53
N LEU A 25 19.72 2.77 -7.19
CA LEU A 25 19.24 2.55 -5.83
C LEU A 25 19.21 1.07 -5.43
N LEU A 26 19.20 0.15 -6.40
CA LEU A 26 19.20 -1.29 -6.11
C LEU A 26 20.44 -1.72 -5.34
N GLY A 27 20.24 -2.58 -4.34
CA GLY A 27 21.33 -3.08 -3.48
C GLY A 27 21.97 -2.02 -2.58
N THR A 28 21.42 -0.81 -2.52
CA THR A 28 21.87 0.25 -1.60
C THR A 28 21.00 0.29 -0.35
N ARG A 29 21.48 0.90 0.73
CA ARG A 29 20.69 1.17 1.95
C ARG A 29 19.91 2.47 1.86
N PHE A 30 19.43 2.83 0.67
CA PHE A 30 18.74 4.09 0.46
C PHE A 30 17.40 4.10 1.22
N PRO A 31 17.09 5.16 2.00
CA PRO A 31 15.89 5.19 2.84
C PRO A 31 14.64 5.52 2.01
N LEU A 32 14.12 4.52 1.29
CA LEU A 32 12.98 4.62 0.36
C LEU A 32 11.72 5.19 1.02
N GLU A 33 11.39 4.81 2.25
CA GLU A 33 10.22 5.38 2.96
C GLU A 33 10.34 6.90 3.09
N GLY A 34 11.53 7.39 3.48
CA GLY A 34 11.77 8.83 3.63
C GLY A 34 11.70 9.56 2.29
N MET A 35 12.21 8.94 1.23
CA MET A 35 12.13 9.48 -0.13
C MET A 35 10.67 9.61 -0.60
N ILE A 36 9.85 8.57 -0.43
CA ILE A 36 8.43 8.61 -0.84
C ILE A 36 7.68 9.71 -0.08
N LEU A 37 7.98 9.88 1.22
CA LEU A 37 7.36 10.92 2.02
C LEU A 37 7.81 12.34 1.63
N ALA A 38 9.08 12.53 1.33
CA ALA A 38 9.64 13.85 1.04
C ALA A 38 9.40 14.28 -0.41
N GLN A 39 9.35 13.33 -1.35
CA GLN A 39 9.34 13.57 -2.79
C GLN A 39 8.40 12.55 -3.50
N PRO A 40 7.09 12.56 -3.20
CA PRO A 40 6.16 11.51 -3.63
C PRO A 40 6.06 11.36 -5.15
N GLU A 41 6.02 12.47 -5.90
CA GLU A 41 5.93 12.44 -7.37
C GLU A 41 7.20 11.85 -7.99
N ALA A 42 8.37 12.27 -7.50
CA ALA A 42 9.64 11.74 -7.99
C ALA A 42 9.82 10.26 -7.65
N ALA A 43 9.37 9.84 -6.45
CA ALA A 43 9.33 8.43 -6.09
C ALA A 43 8.43 7.64 -7.05
N ALA A 44 7.21 8.12 -7.33
CA ALA A 44 6.31 7.47 -8.28
C ALA A 44 6.95 7.32 -9.67
N LEU A 45 7.69 8.32 -10.16
CA LEU A 45 8.45 8.22 -11.42
C LEU A 45 9.50 7.09 -11.40
N LEU A 46 10.22 6.92 -10.29
CA LEU A 46 11.19 5.83 -10.12
C LEU A 46 10.49 4.47 -10.22
N PHE A 47 9.41 4.27 -9.46
CA PHE A 47 8.69 3.00 -9.42
C PHE A 47 7.93 2.70 -10.73
N LYS A 48 7.48 3.71 -11.48
CA LYS A 48 6.84 3.53 -12.79
C LYS A 48 7.82 3.15 -13.92
N SER A 49 9.12 3.39 -13.73
CA SER A 49 10.09 3.34 -14.83
C SER A 49 10.44 1.94 -15.35
N ASP A 50 10.37 0.95 -14.46
CA ASP A 50 10.74 -0.44 -14.69
C ASP A 50 10.13 -1.31 -13.57
N ILE A 51 9.20 -2.20 -13.94
CA ILE A 51 8.44 -3.00 -12.98
C ILE A 51 9.33 -3.96 -12.17
N ASP A 52 10.34 -4.57 -12.80
CA ASP A 52 11.22 -5.51 -12.10
C ASP A 52 12.08 -4.79 -11.06
N VAL A 53 12.57 -3.59 -11.42
CA VAL A 53 13.33 -2.73 -10.50
C VAL A 53 12.43 -2.25 -9.37
N ALA A 54 11.19 -1.84 -9.66
CA ALA A 54 10.23 -1.39 -8.67
C ALA A 54 9.94 -2.47 -7.61
N LEU A 55 9.65 -3.70 -8.07
CA LEU A 55 9.40 -4.83 -7.17
C LEU A 55 10.64 -5.17 -6.33
N ALA A 56 11.84 -5.12 -6.93
CA ALA A 56 13.08 -5.34 -6.20
C ALA A 56 13.32 -4.26 -5.14
N LEU A 57 13.08 -2.98 -5.44
CA LEU A 57 13.19 -1.88 -4.47
C LEU A 57 12.25 -2.05 -3.27
N VAL A 58 11.01 -2.50 -3.50
CA VAL A 58 10.07 -2.79 -2.41
C VAL A 58 10.52 -4.02 -1.61
N LYS A 59 10.90 -5.12 -2.30
CA LYS A 59 11.22 -6.39 -1.64
C LYS A 59 12.51 -6.34 -0.85
N ASP A 60 13.52 -5.66 -1.38
CA ASP A 60 14.85 -5.54 -0.79
C ASP A 60 14.94 -4.36 0.20
N SER A 61 13.81 -3.73 0.52
CA SER A 61 13.76 -2.66 1.51
C SER A 61 14.18 -3.16 2.90
N ASP A 62 14.62 -2.24 3.76
CA ASP A 62 15.08 -2.58 5.11
C ASP A 62 13.96 -3.23 5.92
N SER A 63 14.10 -4.54 6.20
CA SER A 63 13.06 -5.32 6.87
C SER A 63 12.74 -4.88 8.29
N LEU A 64 13.63 -4.12 8.94
CA LEU A 64 13.45 -3.65 10.31
C LEU A 64 12.83 -2.25 10.34
N LEU A 65 13.36 -1.33 9.54
CA LEU A 65 12.99 0.08 9.58
C LEU A 65 11.85 0.41 8.62
N ALA A 66 11.86 -0.18 7.42
CA ALA A 66 10.91 0.10 6.36
C ALA A 66 10.59 -1.19 5.61
N PRO A 67 9.91 -2.16 6.25
CA PRO A 67 9.61 -3.45 5.63
C PRO A 67 8.78 -3.28 4.35
N PRO A 68 8.78 -4.27 3.44
CA PRO A 68 8.17 -4.14 2.11
C PRO A 68 6.72 -3.64 2.14
N TRP A 69 5.89 -4.13 3.06
CA TRP A 69 4.49 -3.68 3.17
C TRP A 69 4.35 -2.22 3.60
N ARG A 70 5.33 -1.69 4.34
CA ARG A 70 5.38 -0.27 4.72
C ARG A 70 5.82 0.61 3.56
N ILE A 71 6.70 0.13 2.68
CA ILE A 71 6.99 0.82 1.42
C ILE A 71 5.74 0.87 0.54
N MET A 72 5.05 -0.27 0.37
CA MET A 72 3.76 -0.32 -0.33
C MET A 72 2.76 0.68 0.25
N TYR A 73 2.63 0.73 1.58
CA TYR A 73 1.77 1.68 2.26
C TYR A 73 2.08 3.15 1.92
N ARG A 74 3.37 3.52 1.86
CA ARG A 74 3.75 4.88 1.44
C ARG A 74 3.42 5.14 -0.03
N LEU A 75 3.61 4.14 -0.89
CA LEU A 75 3.25 4.24 -2.30
C LEU A 75 1.74 4.40 -2.49
N ILE A 76 0.90 3.76 -1.66
CA ILE A 76 -0.56 3.99 -1.69
C ILE A 76 -0.90 5.47 -1.51
N LYS A 77 -0.20 6.17 -0.60
CA LYS A 77 -0.44 7.59 -0.33
C LYS A 77 0.15 8.52 -1.40
N ALA A 78 1.18 8.06 -2.12
CA ALA A 78 1.86 8.86 -3.14
C ALA A 78 1.23 8.67 -4.54
N ASP A 79 0.83 7.44 -4.87
CA ASP A 79 0.28 7.05 -6.15
C ASP A 79 -0.50 5.72 -6.01
N PRO A 80 -1.82 5.77 -5.75
CA PRO A 80 -2.63 4.58 -5.46
C PRO A 80 -2.73 3.62 -6.66
N ASP A 81 -2.76 4.13 -7.90
CA ASP A 81 -2.84 3.30 -9.10
C ASP A 81 -1.53 2.51 -9.32
N LEU A 82 -0.38 3.17 -9.13
CA LEU A 82 0.92 2.48 -9.14
C LEU A 82 0.99 1.41 -8.05
N ALA A 83 0.61 1.75 -6.82
CA ALA A 83 0.62 0.81 -5.71
C ALA A 83 -0.28 -0.41 -5.99
N ALA A 84 -1.47 -0.20 -6.57
CA ALA A 84 -2.38 -1.26 -6.96
C ALA A 84 -1.74 -2.20 -8.00
N GLY A 85 -1.10 -1.63 -9.04
CA GLY A 85 -0.40 -2.40 -10.06
C GLY A 85 0.77 -3.23 -9.49
N LEU A 86 1.56 -2.64 -8.58
CA LEU A 86 2.66 -3.35 -7.91
C LEU A 86 2.16 -4.47 -7.01
N LEU A 87 1.10 -4.24 -6.23
CA LEU A 87 0.52 -5.26 -5.35
C LEU A 87 -0.01 -6.46 -6.16
N ALA A 88 -0.70 -6.18 -7.28
CA ALA A 88 -1.20 -7.21 -8.16
C ALA A 88 -0.07 -8.04 -8.79
N GLU A 89 1.01 -7.37 -9.23
CA GLU A 89 2.18 -8.08 -9.76
C GLU A 89 2.92 -8.90 -8.69
N PHE A 90 3.02 -8.41 -7.45
CA PHE A 90 3.53 -9.19 -6.34
C PHE A 90 2.71 -10.47 -6.11
N HIS A 91 1.38 -10.36 -6.15
CA HIS A 91 0.52 -11.53 -6.09
C HIS A 91 0.79 -12.51 -7.24
N ARG A 92 0.90 -12.04 -8.48
CA ARG A 92 1.22 -12.89 -9.65
C ARG A 92 2.54 -13.63 -9.51
N ARG A 93 3.51 -13.05 -8.79
CA ARG A 93 4.82 -13.66 -8.48
C ARG A 93 4.80 -14.54 -7.22
N GLY A 94 3.65 -14.73 -6.59
CA GLY A 94 3.49 -15.61 -5.43
C GLY A 94 3.85 -14.98 -4.08
N GLU A 95 3.98 -13.65 -4.00
CA GLU A 95 4.32 -12.93 -2.77
C GLU A 95 3.09 -12.70 -1.88
N THR A 96 2.32 -13.77 -1.59
CA THR A 96 1.03 -13.71 -0.90
C THR A 96 1.12 -13.07 0.50
N ALA A 97 2.20 -13.34 1.24
CA ALA A 97 2.39 -12.78 2.57
C ALA A 97 2.54 -11.24 2.52
N LEU A 98 3.34 -10.73 1.58
CA LEU A 98 3.49 -9.29 1.37
C LEU A 98 2.15 -8.64 1.00
N VAL A 99 1.40 -9.27 0.09
CA VAL A 99 0.08 -8.77 -0.34
C VAL A 99 -0.89 -8.67 0.84
N ALA A 100 -0.97 -9.73 1.65
CA ALA A 100 -1.80 -9.78 2.85
C ALA A 100 -1.40 -8.69 3.88
N GLU A 101 -0.11 -8.53 4.14
CA GLU A 101 0.42 -7.52 5.07
C GLU A 101 0.13 -6.09 4.60
N SER A 102 0.36 -5.80 3.31
CA SER A 102 0.08 -4.49 2.72
C SER A 102 -1.38 -4.11 2.84
N LEU A 103 -2.29 -5.05 2.56
CA LEU A 103 -3.73 -4.82 2.71
C LEU A 103 -4.12 -4.64 4.18
N GLY A 104 -3.59 -5.48 5.08
CA GLY A 104 -3.91 -5.41 6.51
C GLY A 104 -3.38 -4.16 7.20
N TYR A 105 -2.27 -3.58 6.72
CA TYR A 105 -1.70 -2.36 7.31
C TYR A 105 -2.66 -1.16 7.24
N LEU A 106 -3.58 -1.14 6.28
CA LEU A 106 -4.63 -0.11 6.17
C LEU A 106 -5.54 -0.07 7.40
N ALA A 107 -5.69 -1.17 8.14
CA ALA A 107 -6.56 -1.27 9.32
C ALA A 107 -6.29 -0.20 10.40
N TYR A 108 -5.09 0.38 10.40
CA TYR A 108 -4.69 1.37 11.38
C TYR A 108 -5.09 2.80 11.01
N ASP A 109 -5.44 3.07 9.75
CA ASP A 109 -5.46 4.44 9.23
C ASP A 109 -6.58 5.29 9.82
N LYS A 110 -7.80 4.76 9.92
CA LYS A 110 -8.94 5.47 10.49
C LYS A 110 -8.68 5.89 11.94
N ASP A 111 -8.35 4.92 12.80
CA ASP A 111 -8.08 5.14 14.23
C ASP A 111 -6.82 6.01 14.48
N ARG A 112 -5.79 5.91 13.63
CA ARG A 112 -4.63 6.81 13.71
C ARG A 112 -4.97 8.23 13.31
N LEU A 113 -5.77 8.41 12.27
CA LEU A 113 -6.16 9.73 11.79
C LEU A 113 -7.09 10.43 12.79
N GLU A 114 -8.00 9.70 13.43
CA GLU A 114 -8.86 10.21 14.52
C GLU A 114 -8.04 10.70 15.73
N ARG A 115 -6.96 9.97 16.07
CA ARG A 115 -6.07 10.32 17.19
C ARG A 115 -5.06 11.41 16.82
N SER A 116 -4.63 11.49 15.57
CA SER A 116 -3.65 12.46 15.10
C SER A 116 -3.92 12.83 13.62
N PRO A 117 -4.73 13.88 13.39
CA PRO A 117 -5.06 14.36 12.05
C PRO A 117 -3.87 14.87 11.21
N GLN A 118 -2.69 15.00 11.79
CA GLN A 118 -1.48 15.58 11.20
C GLN A 118 -0.57 14.52 10.59
N LEU A 119 -0.90 13.24 10.79
CA LEU A 119 -0.19 12.15 10.15
C LEU A 119 -0.40 12.19 8.63
N PRO A 120 0.62 11.84 7.82
CA PRO A 120 0.49 11.75 6.36
C PRO A 120 -0.27 10.47 5.99
N ILE A 121 -1.57 10.45 6.33
CA ILE A 121 -2.53 9.38 6.12
C ILE A 121 -3.67 9.96 5.31
N SER A 122 -4.13 9.23 4.29
CA SER A 122 -5.32 9.60 3.51
C SER A 122 -6.20 8.37 3.30
N LEU A 123 -7.42 8.41 3.85
CA LEU A 123 -8.45 7.39 3.64
C LEU A 123 -9.04 7.49 2.22
N GLU A 124 -8.95 8.66 1.60
CA GLU A 124 -9.33 8.85 0.19
C GLU A 124 -8.37 8.09 -0.74
N GLU A 125 -7.05 8.20 -0.51
CA GLU A 125 -6.06 7.44 -1.28
C GLU A 125 -6.18 5.93 -1.06
N ASP A 126 -6.57 5.49 0.15
CA ASP A 126 -6.92 4.07 0.38
C ASP A 126 -8.11 3.63 -0.47
N GLY A 127 -9.13 4.47 -0.54
CA GLY A 127 -10.30 4.25 -1.40
C GLY A 127 -9.89 4.14 -2.87
N HIS A 128 -9.05 5.06 -3.35
CA HIS A 128 -8.53 5.04 -4.71
C HIS A 128 -7.72 3.79 -5.02
N PHE A 129 -6.85 3.37 -4.10
CA PHE A 129 -6.06 2.15 -4.24
C PHE A 129 -6.94 0.89 -4.31
N LEU A 130 -7.92 0.75 -3.41
CA LEU A 130 -8.86 -0.36 -3.42
C LEU A 130 -9.72 -0.35 -4.69
N GLY A 131 -10.16 0.83 -5.13
CA GLY A 131 -10.89 1.01 -6.38
C GLY A 131 -10.06 0.63 -7.60
N ALA A 132 -8.76 0.97 -7.61
CA ALA A 132 -7.84 0.59 -8.67
C ALA A 132 -7.65 -0.93 -8.75
N LEU A 133 -7.45 -1.60 -7.61
CA LEU A 133 -7.40 -3.06 -7.54
C LEU A 133 -8.71 -3.69 -8.04
N PHE A 134 -9.86 -3.17 -7.60
CA PHE A 134 -11.17 -3.67 -8.01
C PHE A 134 -11.36 -3.57 -9.53
N ARG A 135 -11.01 -2.44 -10.14
CA ARG A 135 -11.14 -2.24 -11.59
C ARG A 135 -10.15 -3.08 -12.39
N ALA A 136 -8.92 -3.23 -11.92
CA ALA A 136 -7.86 -3.92 -12.65
C ALA A 136 -7.96 -5.45 -12.56
N GLU A 137 -8.22 -5.99 -11.37
CA GLU A 137 -8.15 -7.43 -11.10
C GLU A 137 -9.55 -8.05 -10.86
N GLY A 138 -10.57 -7.23 -10.63
CA GLY A 138 -11.96 -7.65 -10.45
C GLY A 138 -12.35 -8.00 -9.01
N ALA A 139 -13.66 -8.15 -8.81
CA ALA A 139 -14.27 -8.36 -7.50
C ALA A 139 -13.81 -9.67 -6.83
N GLU A 140 -13.79 -10.78 -7.58
CA GLU A 140 -13.41 -12.09 -7.04
C GLU A 140 -11.95 -12.12 -6.58
N TRP A 141 -11.06 -11.49 -7.34
CA TRP A 141 -9.65 -11.40 -6.98
C TRP A 141 -9.48 -10.60 -5.69
N LEU A 142 -10.09 -9.40 -5.62
CA LEU A 142 -9.94 -8.54 -4.45
C LEU A 142 -10.55 -9.16 -3.19
N GLU A 143 -11.70 -9.83 -3.32
CA GLU A 143 -12.33 -10.58 -2.24
C GLU A 143 -11.40 -11.67 -1.69
N ALA A 144 -10.78 -12.45 -2.58
CA ALA A 144 -9.84 -13.51 -2.17
C ALA A 144 -8.62 -12.93 -1.44
N ARG A 145 -8.04 -11.84 -1.94
CA ARG A 145 -6.85 -11.21 -1.32
C ARG A 145 -7.16 -10.57 0.04
N ILE A 146 -8.30 -9.89 0.17
CA ILE A 146 -8.74 -9.37 1.47
C ILE A 146 -9.02 -10.55 2.41
N GLY A 147 -9.65 -11.63 1.94
CA GLY A 147 -9.90 -12.82 2.74
C GLY A 147 -8.63 -13.49 3.27
N GLU A 148 -7.57 -13.54 2.46
CA GLU A 148 -6.24 -14.02 2.87
C GLU A 148 -5.62 -13.11 3.93
N SER A 149 -5.70 -11.79 3.77
CA SER A 149 -5.29 -10.81 4.79
C SER A 149 -6.05 -11.00 6.10
N VAL A 150 -7.39 -11.11 6.04
CA VAL A 150 -8.25 -11.36 7.20
C VAL A 150 -7.86 -12.66 7.91
N LYS A 151 -7.57 -13.73 7.15
CA LYS A 151 -7.11 -15.00 7.74
C LYS A 151 -5.78 -14.86 8.46
N LEU A 152 -4.80 -14.17 7.85
CA LEU A 152 -3.50 -13.89 8.46
C LEU A 152 -3.69 -13.13 9.79
N PHE A 153 -4.43 -12.03 9.78
CA PHE A 153 -4.60 -11.21 10.98
C PHE A 153 -5.49 -11.86 12.04
N ARG A 154 -6.43 -12.74 11.66
CA ARG A 154 -7.16 -13.57 12.63
C ARG A 154 -6.20 -14.47 13.43
N GLN A 155 -5.26 -15.12 12.75
CA GLN A 155 -4.25 -15.95 13.42
C GLN A 155 -3.37 -15.11 14.36
N ARG A 156 -3.03 -13.88 13.98
CA ARG A 156 -2.28 -12.94 14.82
C ARG A 156 -3.04 -12.45 16.04
N VAL A 157 -4.36 -12.24 15.91
CA VAL A 157 -5.23 -11.94 17.05
C VAL A 157 -5.24 -13.12 18.03
N GLU A 158 -5.42 -14.35 17.54
CA GLU A 158 -5.38 -15.56 18.35
C GLU A 158 -4.02 -15.78 19.04
N ALA A 159 -2.94 -15.39 18.37
CA ALA A 159 -1.57 -15.41 18.92
C ALA A 159 -1.22 -14.20 19.81
N VAL A 160 -2.14 -13.25 20.01
CA VAL A 160 -1.95 -12.02 20.80
C VAL A 160 -0.81 -11.13 20.25
N GLU A 161 -0.55 -11.20 18.95
CA GLU A 161 0.42 -10.34 18.25
C GLU A 161 -0.18 -8.99 17.87
N VAL A 162 -1.50 -8.94 17.69
CA VAL A 162 -2.27 -7.71 17.40
C VAL A 162 -3.51 -7.61 18.29
N SER A 163 -4.11 -6.42 18.37
CA SER A 163 -5.29 -6.14 19.19
C SER A 163 -6.48 -7.06 18.83
N PRO A 164 -7.29 -7.51 19.82
CA PRO A 164 -8.50 -8.30 19.55
C PRO A 164 -9.50 -7.61 18.60
N ASP A 165 -9.56 -6.27 18.64
CA ASP A 165 -10.47 -5.48 17.80
C ASP A 165 -9.92 -5.24 16.38
N PHE A 166 -8.75 -5.81 16.03
CA PHE A 166 -8.06 -5.49 14.78
C PHE A 166 -8.94 -5.75 13.56
N LEU A 167 -9.62 -6.90 13.49
CA LEU A 167 -10.44 -7.26 12.33
C LEU A 167 -11.66 -6.34 12.17
N GLU A 168 -12.25 -5.88 13.28
CA GLU A 168 -13.34 -4.90 13.23
C GLU A 168 -12.85 -3.57 12.68
N ARG A 169 -11.76 -3.03 13.22
CA ARG A 169 -11.14 -1.79 12.75
C ARG A 169 -10.68 -1.88 11.30
N TYR A 170 -10.19 -3.05 10.91
CA TYR A 170 -9.77 -3.31 9.54
C TYR A 170 -10.94 -3.17 8.57
N ARG A 171 -12.04 -3.88 8.83
CA ARG A 171 -13.26 -3.79 8.03
C ARG A 171 -13.78 -2.35 7.96
N GLU A 172 -13.92 -1.70 9.11
CA GLU A 172 -14.44 -0.32 9.17
C GLU A 172 -13.58 0.65 8.37
N THR A 173 -12.26 0.51 8.43
CA THR A 173 -11.35 1.38 7.69
C THR A 173 -11.52 1.17 6.18
N LEU A 174 -11.62 -0.07 5.72
CA LEU A 174 -11.85 -0.35 4.29
C LEU A 174 -13.22 0.16 3.81
N GLU A 175 -14.29 -0.06 4.59
CA GLU A 175 -15.63 0.43 4.26
C GLU A 175 -15.67 1.98 4.21
N PHE A 176 -14.99 2.63 5.15
CA PHE A 176 -14.89 4.09 5.19
C PHE A 176 -14.07 4.64 4.01
N ALA A 177 -12.94 4.00 3.69
CA ALA A 177 -12.13 4.34 2.53
C ALA A 177 -12.93 4.21 1.21
N ALA A 178 -13.69 3.12 1.05
CA ALA A 178 -14.54 2.90 -0.12
C ALA A 178 -15.59 4.01 -0.31
N ALA A 179 -16.06 4.63 0.78
CA ALA A 179 -17.06 5.70 0.72
C ALA A 179 -16.56 6.98 0.02
N PHE A 180 -15.24 7.20 -0.07
CA PHE A 180 -14.65 8.33 -0.80
C PHE A 180 -14.74 8.18 -2.33
N LEU A 181 -15.00 6.98 -2.83
CA LEU A 181 -15.12 6.76 -4.27
C LEU A 181 -16.35 7.49 -4.84
N SER A 182 -16.10 8.32 -5.87
CA SER A 182 -17.13 9.07 -6.59
C SER A 182 -17.94 8.19 -7.54
N ASP A 183 -17.34 7.14 -8.09
CA ASP A 183 -18.02 6.18 -8.95
C ASP A 183 -18.94 5.26 -8.14
N GLY A 184 -20.25 5.43 -8.33
CA GLY A 184 -21.26 4.74 -7.53
C GLY A 184 -21.23 3.22 -7.69
N GLU A 185 -20.94 2.72 -8.90
CA GLU A 185 -20.88 1.29 -9.19
C GLU A 185 -19.66 0.63 -8.53
N THR A 186 -18.46 1.19 -8.73
CA THR A 186 -17.23 0.73 -8.07
C THR A 186 -17.39 0.77 -6.56
N ARG A 187 -17.94 1.86 -6.01
CA ARG A 187 -18.19 1.99 -4.57
C ARG A 187 -19.09 0.87 -4.04
N THR A 188 -20.25 0.66 -4.66
CA THR A 188 -21.19 -0.38 -4.23
C THR A 188 -20.58 -1.78 -4.37
N GLY A 189 -19.90 -2.06 -5.48
CA GLY A 189 -19.20 -3.32 -5.71
C GLY A 189 -18.11 -3.58 -4.67
N LEU A 190 -17.27 -2.58 -4.40
CA LEU A 190 -16.18 -2.66 -3.43
C LEU A 190 -16.69 -2.87 -2.00
N THR A 191 -17.72 -2.14 -1.57
CA THR A 191 -18.34 -2.36 -0.26
C THR A 191 -18.88 -3.78 -0.13
N GLY A 192 -19.51 -4.32 -1.18
CA GLY A 192 -19.96 -5.71 -1.21
C GLY A 192 -18.81 -6.71 -1.09
N VAL A 193 -17.72 -6.51 -1.82
CA VAL A 193 -16.48 -7.32 -1.74
C VAL A 193 -15.91 -7.31 -0.33
N ILE A 194 -15.76 -6.13 0.28
CA ILE A 194 -15.23 -5.99 1.63
C ILE A 194 -16.09 -6.78 2.62
N ARG A 195 -17.42 -6.62 2.59
CA ARG A 195 -18.32 -7.35 3.50
C ARG A 195 -18.16 -8.86 3.38
N ARG A 196 -18.17 -9.40 2.15
CA ARG A 196 -18.03 -10.84 1.92
C ARG A 196 -16.66 -11.38 2.35
N ALA A 197 -15.58 -10.64 2.11
CA ALA A 197 -14.24 -11.04 2.56
C ALA A 197 -14.13 -11.18 4.09
N PHE A 198 -14.96 -10.44 4.83
CA PHE A 198 -15.07 -10.54 6.30
C PHE A 198 -16.18 -11.50 6.76
N GLY A 199 -16.81 -12.24 5.84
CA GLY A 199 -17.86 -13.22 6.15
C GLY A 199 -19.23 -12.61 6.45
N LEU A 200 -19.47 -11.37 6.03
CA LEU A 200 -20.75 -10.69 6.18
C LEU A 200 -21.59 -10.83 4.91
N SER A 201 -22.89 -11.07 5.09
CA SER A 201 -23.92 -11.00 4.04
C SER A 201 -24.37 -9.58 3.73
#